data_AF-A0A358ELY9-F1
#
_entry.id   AF-A0A358ELY9-F1
#
_cell.length_a   1.000
_cell.length_b   1.000
_cell.length_c   1.000
_cell.angle_alpha   90.00
_cell.angle_beta   90.00
_cell.angle_gamma   90.00
#
_symmetry.space_group_name_H-M   'P 1'
#
loop_
_entity.id
_entity.type
_entity.pdbx_description
1 polymer ?
#
loop_
_entity_poly.entity_id
_entity_poly.type
_entity_poly.pdbx_seq_one_letter_code
_entity_poly.pdbx_strand_id
1 'polypeptide(L)'
;MKNHIAPGYMDRIIRNAKPFVIQERVLDVSWNNHLSEEANRIKIEIERLVLEGDQPTSRLNSDWRRRFEDVVYALINSPEFIFVP
;
A
#
# COMPACT_ATOMS: atom_id res chain seq x y z
N MET A 1 -18.43 3.70 -15.42
CA MET A 1 -18.29 3.24 -14.02
C MET A 1 -19.39 2.31 -13.49
N LYS A 2 -20.57 2.17 -14.12
CA LYS A 2 -21.74 1.51 -13.50
C LYS A 2 -21.59 0.03 -13.08
N ASN A 3 -20.51 -0.70 -13.40
CA ASN A 3 -20.31 -2.10 -13.01
C ASN A 3 -18.83 -2.56 -12.98
N HIS A 4 -17.86 -1.69 -12.67
CA HIS A 4 -16.44 -2.04 -12.82
C HIS A 4 -15.94 -3.12 -11.83
N ILE A 5 -16.47 -3.10 -10.59
CA ILE A 5 -16.12 -4.03 -9.51
C ILE A 5 -17.14 -5.15 -9.28
N ALA A 6 -18.30 -5.11 -9.93
CA ALA A 6 -19.33 -6.12 -9.77
C ALA A 6 -18.91 -7.52 -10.29
N PRO A 7 -18.26 -7.65 -11.46
CA PRO A 7 -17.84 -8.96 -11.97
C PRO A 7 -16.80 -9.59 -11.06
N GLY A 8 -17.05 -10.82 -10.58
CA GLY A 8 -16.16 -11.57 -9.69
C GLY A 8 -16.27 -11.20 -8.22
N TYR A 9 -17.21 -10.32 -7.83
CA TYR A 9 -17.34 -9.88 -6.43
C TYR A 9 -17.63 -11.03 -5.47
N MET A 10 -18.49 -11.98 -5.83
CA MET A 10 -18.84 -13.11 -4.95
C MET A 10 -17.65 -14.03 -4.65
N ASP A 11 -16.78 -14.25 -5.65
CA ASP A 11 -15.67 -15.20 -5.56
C ASP A 11 -14.32 -14.53 -5.31
N ARG A 12 -14.32 -13.22 -5.00
CA ARG A 12 -13.09 -12.42 -4.86
C ARG A 12 -12.20 -12.87 -3.71
N ILE A 13 -12.74 -13.56 -2.70
CA ILE A 13 -12.01 -13.91 -1.48
C ILE A 13 -11.27 -15.23 -1.69
N ILE A 14 -9.94 -15.21 -1.54
CA ILE A 14 -9.13 -16.42 -1.55
C ILE A 14 -9.12 -17.01 -0.14
N ARG A 15 -9.75 -18.18 0.03
CA ARG A 15 -9.74 -18.92 1.30
C ARG A 15 -8.33 -19.43 1.61
N ASN A 16 -7.95 -19.40 2.88
CA ASN A 16 -6.65 -19.88 3.37
C ASN A 16 -5.44 -19.19 2.71
N ALA A 17 -5.61 -17.97 2.22
CA ALA A 17 -4.49 -17.16 1.75
C ALA A 17 -3.45 -16.99 2.87
N LYS A 18 -2.17 -17.22 2.55
CA LYS A 18 -1.09 -17.04 3.52
C LYS A 18 -1.04 -15.56 3.93
N PRO A 19 -1.09 -15.24 5.24
CA PRO A 19 -0.95 -13.86 5.69
C PRO A 19 0.45 -13.36 5.32
N PHE A 20 0.50 -12.17 4.75
CA PHE A 20 1.76 -11.43 4.65
C PHE A 20 2.06 -10.84 6.03
N VAL A 21 3.22 -11.16 6.58
CA VAL A 21 3.68 -10.58 7.84
C VAL A 21 4.58 -9.41 7.46
N ILE A 22 4.11 -8.19 7.72
CA ILE A 22 4.97 -7.02 7.68
C ILE A 22 5.94 -7.17 8.85
N GLN A 23 7.20 -7.48 8.55
CA GLN A 23 8.26 -7.33 9.54
C GLN A 23 8.60 -5.85 9.60
N GLU A 24 8.03 -5.16 10.59
CA GLU A 24 8.42 -3.79 10.88
C GLU A 24 9.91 -3.79 11.25
N ARG A 25 10.75 -3.28 10.35
CA ARG A 25 12.14 -3.00 10.68
C ARG A 25 12.14 -1.76 11.55
N VAL A 26 12.55 -1.90 12.81
CA VAL A 26 12.86 -0.75 13.65
C VAL A 26 14.13 -0.12 13.08
N LEU A 27 13.95 0.99 12.37
CA LEU A 27 15.03 1.76 11.76
C LEU A 27 15.33 2.95 12.66
N ASP A 28 16.48 2.93 13.33
CA ASP A 28 16.86 3.92 14.35
C ASP A 28 17.30 5.25 13.71
N VAL A 29 16.34 6.08 13.32
CA VAL A 29 16.59 7.44 12.84
C VAL A 29 15.78 8.42 13.68
N SER A 30 16.48 9.32 14.37
CA SER A 30 15.90 10.33 15.24
C SER A 30 16.69 11.64 15.16
N TRP A 31 16.21 12.69 15.84
CA TRP A 31 16.94 13.96 15.94
C TRP A 31 18.34 13.80 16.57
N ASN A 32 18.51 12.82 17.47
CA ASN A 32 19.77 12.60 18.16
C ASN A 32 20.88 12.09 17.23
N ASN A 33 20.54 11.49 16.08
CA ASN A 33 21.51 10.95 15.13
C ASN A 33 21.36 11.51 13.70
N HIS A 34 20.66 12.62 13.52
CA HIS A 34 20.31 13.13 12.18
C HIS A 34 21.50 13.56 11.29
N LEU A 35 22.68 13.81 11.88
CA LEU A 35 23.93 14.10 11.14
C LEU A 35 24.84 12.88 10.99
N SER A 36 24.38 11.68 11.37
CA SER A 36 25.12 10.44 11.21
C SER A 36 25.03 9.93 9.78
N GLU A 37 26.17 9.49 9.22
CA GLU A 37 26.22 8.78 7.94
C GLU A 37 25.32 7.52 7.96
N GLU A 38 25.25 6.82 9.09
CA GLU A 38 24.38 5.65 9.28
C GLU A 38 22.90 6.02 9.13
N ALA A 39 22.48 7.10 9.78
CA ALA A 39 21.09 7.57 9.72
C ALA A 39 20.70 7.97 8.29
N ASN A 40 21.63 8.59 7.55
CA ASN A 40 21.44 8.92 6.14
C ASN A 40 21.29 7.66 5.28
N ARG A 41 22.16 6.65 5.46
CA ARG A 41 22.08 5.37 4.74
C ARG A 41 20.73 4.67 4.97
N ILE A 42 20.26 4.66 6.22
CA ILE A 42 18.96 4.10 6.58
C ILE A 42 17.81 4.86 5.89
N LYS A 43 17.85 6.19 5.85
CA LYS A 43 16.81 7.00 5.19
C LYS A 43 16.74 6.75 3.68
N ILE A 44 17.88 6.61 3.01
CA ILE A 44 17.94 6.24 1.59
C ILE A 44 17.31 4.87 1.35
N GLU A 45 17.57 3.89 2.23
CA GLU A 45 16.94 2.57 2.11
C GLU A 45 15.43 2.62 2.36
N ILE A 46 14.96 3.44 3.31
CA ILE A 46 13.52 3.68 3.53
C ILE A 46 12.89 4.25 2.28
N GLU A 47 13.49 5.28 1.67
CA GLU A 47 12.98 5.87 0.43
C GLU A 47 12.88 4.81 -0.67
N ARG A 48 13.93 4.00 -0.86
CA ARG A 48 13.93 2.90 -1.83
C ARG A 48 12.77 1.93 -1.59
N LEU A 49 12.55 1.50 -0.34
CA LEU A 49 11.46 0.58 0.03
C LEU A 49 10.08 1.21 -0.17
N VAL A 50 9.92 2.50 0.15
CA VAL A 50 8.67 3.24 -0.06
C VAL A 50 8.35 3.35 -1.54
N LEU A 51 9.36 3.59 -2.39
CA LEU A 51 9.19 3.63 -3.84
C LEU A 51 8.85 2.25 -4.43
N GLU A 52 9.36 1.16 -3.84
CA GLU A 52 8.95 -0.20 -4.21
C GLU A 52 7.50 -0.52 -3.81
N GLY A 53 7.04 0.05 -2.70
CA GLY A 53 5.70 -0.12 -2.18
C GLY A 53 5.46 -1.49 -1.52
N ASP A 54 4.32 -1.61 -0.85
CA ASP A 54 3.93 -2.86 -0.22
C ASP A 54 3.53 -3.92 -1.25
N GLN A 55 3.74 -5.19 -0.89
CA GLN A 55 3.29 -6.30 -1.72
C GLN A 55 1.75 -6.36 -1.77
N PRO A 56 1.15 -6.66 -2.93
CA PRO A 56 -0.28 -6.83 -3.05
C PRO A 56 -0.83 -7.92 -2.13
N THR A 57 -2.05 -7.71 -1.61
CA THR A 57 -2.67 -8.73 -0.75
C THR A 57 -2.94 -10.04 -1.50
N SER A 58 -2.60 -11.16 -0.85
CA SER A 58 -2.88 -12.52 -1.31
C SER A 58 -4.32 -12.97 -1.01
N ARG A 59 -5.08 -12.17 -0.24
CA ARG A 59 -6.43 -12.52 0.25
C ARG A 59 -7.52 -12.31 -0.80
N LEU A 60 -7.20 -11.61 -1.89
CA LEU A 60 -8.13 -11.28 -2.95
C LEU A 60 -7.65 -11.84 -4.29
N ASN A 61 -8.59 -12.25 -5.13
CA ASN A 61 -8.32 -12.54 -6.53
C ASN A 61 -7.62 -11.33 -7.18
N SER A 62 -6.51 -11.57 -7.88
CA SER A 62 -5.61 -10.52 -8.36
C SER A 62 -6.26 -9.58 -9.38
N ASP A 63 -7.11 -10.11 -10.27
CA ASP A 63 -7.85 -9.32 -11.26
C ASP A 63 -8.90 -8.44 -10.57
N TRP A 64 -9.70 -9.04 -9.70
CA TRP A 64 -10.75 -8.31 -8.97
C TRP A 64 -10.15 -7.21 -8.08
N ARG A 65 -9.07 -7.54 -7.36
CA ARG A 65 -8.33 -6.62 -6.49
C ARG A 65 -7.84 -5.39 -7.27
N ARG A 66 -7.22 -5.59 -8.44
CA ARG A 66 -6.71 -4.49 -9.26
C ARG A 66 -7.84 -3.52 -9.66
N ARG A 67 -8.97 -4.03 -10.16
CA ARG A 67 -10.13 -3.19 -10.52
C ARG A 67 -10.71 -2.43 -9.32
N PHE A 68 -10.67 -3.04 -8.13
CA PHE A 68 -11.09 -2.36 -6.91
C PHE A 68 -10.11 -1.26 -6.50
N GLU A 69 -8.81 -1.53 -6.55
CA GLU A 69 -7.75 -0.54 -6.27
C GLU A 69 -7.81 0.65 -7.23
N ASP A 70 -8.03 0.42 -8.53
CA ASP A 70 -8.20 1.50 -9.52
C ASP A 70 -9.38 2.42 -9.16
N VAL A 71 -10.49 1.85 -8.70
CA VAL A 71 -11.67 2.62 -8.25
C VAL A 71 -11.37 3.40 -6.97
N VAL A 72 -10.70 2.78 -5.99
CA VAL A 72 -10.29 3.47 -4.76
C VAL A 72 -9.33 4.61 -5.07
N TYR A 73 -8.33 4.37 -5.92
CA TYR A 73 -7.37 5.40 -6.35
C TYR A 73 -8.08 6.58 -7.02
N ALA A 74 -9.01 6.31 -7.94
CA ALA A 74 -9.78 7.35 -8.59
C ALA A 74 -10.65 8.13 -7.60
N LEU A 75 -11.24 7.46 -6.61
CA LEU A 75 -12.09 8.09 -5.59
C LEU A 75 -11.29 9.00 -4.66
N ILE A 76 -10.17 8.53 -4.10
CA ILE A 76 -9.38 9.32 -3.14
C ILE A 76 -8.67 10.51 -3.79
N ASN A 77 -8.41 10.43 -5.10
CA ASN A 77 -7.82 11.53 -5.88
C ASN A 77 -8.89 12.33 -6.65
N SER A 78 -10.17 12.08 -6.40
CA SER A 78 -11.24 12.81 -7.07
C SER A 78 -11.36 14.22 -6.48
N PRO A 79 -11.71 15.23 -7.29
CA PRO A 79 -11.89 16.60 -6.79
C PRO A 79 -13.09 16.74 -5.85
N GLU A 80 -13.95 15.74 -5.74
CA GLU A 80 -15.03 15.68 -4.75
C GLU A 80 -14.53 15.19 -3.38
N PHE A 81 -13.38 14.51 -3.34
CA PHE A 81 -12.72 14.04 -2.13
C PHE A 81 -11.78 15.13 -1.57
N ILE A 82 -12.25 16.39 -1.51
CA ILE A 82 -11.48 17.48 -0.92
C ILE A 82 -11.53 17.38 0.60
N PHE A 83 -10.35 17.30 1.22
CA PHE A 83 -10.18 17.58 2.63
C PHE A 83 -10.14 19.10 2.81
N VAL A 84 -11.18 19.69 3.42
CA VAL A 84 -11.17 21.09 3.86
C VAL A 84 -10.72 21.11 5.33
N PRO A 85 -9.55 21.71 5.66
CA PRO A 85 -9.05 21.78 7.03
C PRO A 85 -9.91 22.67 7.95
#